data_AF-Q7QHG9-F1
#
_entry.id   AF-Q7QHG9-F1
#
_cell.length_a   1.000
_cell.length_b   1.000
_cell.length_c   1.000
_cell.angle_alpha   90.00
_cell.angle_beta   90.00
_cell.angle_gamma   90.00
#
_symmetry.space_group_name_H-M   'P 1'
#
loop_
_entity.id
_entity.type
_entity.pdbx_description
1 polymer ?
#
loop_
_entity_poly.entity_id
_entity_poly.type
_entity_poly.pdbx_seq_one_letter_code
_entity_poly.pdbx_strand_id
1 'polypeptide(L)'
;MWNSITASGLVLVAALATLCHGACDEPCPVPPKHYAELGCKPILEEGQCCPKRYQCPELTDRDGNKCYFNGNIYPAGAKLAPAEQEIHSCSPACFCSNHTAPATFRCASIDCFEFFEPTKEDCIHQYTLHGCCAEKSVCGADKLAKLAQCYLDGRQYYEGQRMYPKEESCKFCYCK
;
A
#
# COMPACT_ATOMS: atom_id res chain seq x y z
N MET A 1 -12.34 -60.32 -67.05
CA MET A 1 -10.85 -60.27 -67.11
C MET A 1 -10.41 -59.24 -66.10
N TRP A 2 -9.49 -59.64 -65.23
CA TRP A 2 -8.96 -58.83 -64.13
C TRP A 2 -8.51 -57.43 -64.59
N ASN A 3 -8.71 -56.43 -63.73
CA ASN A 3 -7.62 -55.55 -63.31
C ASN A 3 -7.98 -54.80 -62.03
N SER A 4 -7.11 -54.99 -61.03
CA SER A 4 -7.08 -54.31 -59.75
C SER A 4 -6.64 -52.86 -59.91
N ILE A 5 -7.23 -51.94 -59.15
CA ILE A 5 -6.56 -50.70 -58.74
C ILE A 5 -6.82 -50.50 -57.25
N THR A 6 -5.79 -50.78 -56.46
CA THR A 6 -5.59 -50.29 -55.09
C THR A 6 -5.13 -48.84 -55.14
N ALA A 7 -5.79 -47.94 -54.41
CA ALA A 7 -5.21 -46.68 -53.95
C ALA A 7 -6.03 -46.22 -52.73
N SER A 8 -5.55 -46.54 -51.53
CA SER A 8 -4.74 -45.66 -50.69
C SER A 8 -5.60 -44.59 -50.01
N GLY A 9 -5.91 -44.91 -48.75
CA GLY A 9 -6.68 -44.05 -47.84
C GLY A 9 -6.03 -42.69 -47.63
N LEU A 10 -6.89 -41.70 -47.44
CA LEU A 10 -6.52 -40.38 -46.99
C LEU A 10 -7.46 -40.06 -45.82
N VAL A 11 -7.04 -40.48 -44.62
CA VAL A 11 -7.69 -40.09 -43.37
C VAL A 11 -7.21 -38.68 -43.06
N LEU A 12 -8.06 -37.69 -43.32
CA LEU A 12 -7.83 -36.31 -42.89
C LEU A 12 -8.00 -36.25 -41.36
N VAL A 13 -6.88 -36.29 -40.63
CA VAL A 13 -6.87 -35.97 -39.20
C VAL A 13 -6.91 -34.44 -39.10
N ALA A 14 -8.11 -33.89 -38.89
CA ALA A 14 -8.27 -32.50 -38.51
C ALA A 14 -7.65 -32.30 -37.12
N ALA A 15 -6.43 -31.78 -37.07
CA ALA A 15 -5.81 -31.34 -35.84
C ALA A 15 -6.63 -30.15 -35.31
N LEU A 16 -7.47 -30.41 -34.31
CA LEU A 16 -8.01 -29.38 -33.43
C LEU A 16 -6.81 -28.72 -32.76
N ALA A 17 -6.42 -27.55 -33.28
CA ALA A 17 -5.56 -26.63 -32.56
C ALA A 17 -6.34 -26.15 -31.33
N THR A 18 -6.26 -26.91 -30.24
CA THR A 18 -6.59 -26.43 -28.90
C THR A 18 -5.61 -25.32 -28.60
N LEU A 19 -6.00 -24.09 -28.90
CA LEU A 19 -5.44 -22.90 -28.29
C LEU A 19 -5.69 -23.04 -26.79
N CYS A 20 -4.71 -23.56 -26.06
CA CYS A 20 -4.63 -23.45 -24.61
C CYS A 20 -4.50 -21.96 -24.26
N HIS A 21 -5.61 -21.23 -24.30
CA HIS A 21 -5.74 -19.99 -23.56
C HIS A 21 -5.79 -20.41 -22.10
N GLY A 22 -4.65 -20.32 -21.40
CA GLY A 22 -4.57 -20.58 -19.97
C GLY A 22 -5.67 -19.80 -19.26
N ALA A 23 -6.44 -20.50 -18.43
CA ALA A 23 -7.51 -19.91 -17.65
C ALA A 23 -6.92 -18.87 -16.69
N CYS A 24 -7.05 -17.60 -17.05
CA CYS A 24 -6.68 -16.47 -16.21
C CYS A 24 -7.88 -16.08 -15.34
N ASP A 25 -8.30 -16.98 -14.45
CA ASP A 25 -9.47 -16.76 -13.57
C ASP A 25 -9.10 -16.14 -12.22
N GLU A 26 -7.82 -16.14 -11.82
CA GLU A 26 -7.37 -15.55 -10.54
C GLU A 26 -6.95 -14.07 -10.68
N PRO A 27 -7.36 -13.19 -9.75
CA PRO A 27 -6.94 -11.79 -9.73
C PRO A 27 -5.45 -11.67 -9.43
N CYS A 28 -4.74 -10.85 -10.20
CA CYS A 28 -3.31 -10.66 -10.03
C CYS A 28 -2.96 -9.99 -8.70
N PRO A 29 -1.78 -10.31 -8.12
CA PRO A 29 -1.30 -9.63 -6.94
C PRO A 29 -1.12 -8.13 -7.22
N VAL A 30 -1.45 -7.31 -6.23
CA VAL A 30 -1.31 -5.85 -6.34
C VAL A 30 0.18 -5.51 -6.53
N PRO A 31 0.52 -4.62 -7.48
CA PRO A 31 1.89 -4.16 -7.65
C PRO A 31 2.47 -3.62 -6.33
N PRO A 32 3.73 -3.93 -5.99
CA PRO A 32 4.37 -3.31 -4.83
C PRO A 32 4.26 -1.79 -4.90
N LYS A 33 3.85 -1.16 -3.80
CA LYS A 33 3.50 0.28 -3.74
C LYS A 33 4.58 1.18 -4.35
N HIS A 34 5.85 0.85 -4.14
CA HIS A 34 6.99 1.57 -4.69
C HIS A 34 6.95 1.70 -6.23
N TYR A 35 6.57 0.64 -6.96
CA TYR A 35 6.46 0.71 -8.42
C TYR A 35 5.33 1.63 -8.87
N ALA A 36 4.18 1.58 -8.18
CA ALA A 36 3.06 2.47 -8.46
C ALA A 36 3.41 3.94 -8.17
N GLU A 37 4.08 4.22 -7.05
CA GLU A 37 4.55 5.56 -6.66
C GLU A 37 5.58 6.14 -7.64
N LEU A 38 6.42 5.28 -8.24
CA LEU A 38 7.34 5.66 -9.31
C LEU A 38 6.66 5.83 -10.68
N GLY A 39 5.37 5.50 -10.80
CA GLY A 39 4.63 5.54 -12.06
C GLY A 39 5.02 4.42 -13.04
N CYS A 40 5.58 3.31 -12.54
CA CYS A 40 5.95 2.18 -13.35
C CYS A 40 4.70 1.44 -13.87
N LYS A 41 4.74 0.98 -15.11
CA LYS A 41 3.64 0.26 -15.75
C LYS A 41 3.92 -1.24 -15.80
N PRO A 42 2.94 -2.11 -15.49
CA PRO A 42 3.11 -3.55 -15.60
C PRO A 42 3.34 -3.96 -17.06
N ILE A 43 4.22 -4.94 -17.27
CA ILE A 43 4.44 -5.60 -18.57
C ILE A 43 3.84 -7.00 -18.48
N LEU A 44 2.85 -7.28 -19.33
CA LEU A 44 2.25 -8.60 -19.49
C LEU A 44 2.95 -9.34 -20.63
N GLU A 45 3.63 -10.43 -20.32
CA GLU A 45 4.27 -11.29 -21.32
C GLU A 45 3.27 -12.30 -21.90
N GLU A 46 3.46 -12.68 -23.17
CA GLU A 46 2.60 -13.67 -23.82
C GLU A 46 2.58 -15.00 -23.03
N GLY A 47 1.38 -15.55 -22.84
CA GLY A 47 1.17 -16.78 -22.07
C GLY A 47 1.20 -16.60 -20.55
N GLN A 48 1.39 -15.38 -20.03
CA GLN A 48 1.25 -15.08 -18.60
C GLN A 48 -0.08 -14.38 -18.29
N CYS A 49 -0.70 -14.74 -17.17
CA CYS A 49 -1.91 -14.07 -16.69
C CYS A 49 -1.61 -12.80 -15.89
N CYS A 50 -0.43 -12.72 -15.26
CA CYS A 50 -0.07 -11.60 -14.39
C CYS A 50 1.30 -11.02 -14.73
N PRO A 51 1.47 -9.69 -14.58
CA PRO A 51 2.73 -9.03 -14.89
C PRO A 51 3.80 -9.43 -13.88
N LYS A 52 4.93 -9.94 -14.39
CA LYS A 52 6.13 -10.26 -13.60
C LYS A 52 7.19 -9.16 -13.66
N ARG A 53 7.03 -8.20 -14.58
CA ARG A 53 7.98 -7.11 -14.83
C ARG A 53 7.23 -5.78 -14.87
N TYR A 54 7.93 -4.71 -14.52
CA TYR A 54 7.42 -3.34 -14.59
C TYR A 54 8.39 -2.48 -15.39
N GLN A 55 7.86 -1.70 -16.32
CA GLN A 55 8.61 -0.66 -17.00
C GLN A 55 8.47 0.64 -16.22
N CYS A 56 9.56 1.08 -15.60
CA CYS A 56 9.60 2.34 -14.89
C CYS A 56 10.02 3.48 -15.82
N PRO A 57 9.50 4.70 -15.62
CA PRO A 57 10.07 5.87 -16.26
C PRO A 57 11.52 6.06 -15.80
N GLU A 58 12.38 6.52 -16.69
CA GLU A 58 13.71 6.99 -16.36
C GLU A 58 13.58 8.13 -15.33
N LEU A 59 14.14 7.94 -14.14
CA LEU A 59 14.08 8.94 -13.06
C LEU A 59 15.03 10.11 -13.30
N THR A 60 15.83 10.04 -14.37
CA THR A 60 16.82 11.03 -14.80
C THR A 60 16.19 12.29 -15.39
N ASP A 61 14.94 12.20 -15.90
CA ASP A 61 14.20 13.34 -16.48
C ASP A 61 13.42 14.18 -15.45
N ARG A 62 13.63 13.93 -14.15
CA ARG A 62 12.99 14.72 -13.09
C ARG A 62 13.66 16.09 -12.98
N ASP A 63 12.84 17.13 -12.90
CA ASP A 63 13.32 18.48 -12.60
C ASP A 63 13.81 18.51 -11.15
N GLY A 64 15.12 18.65 -10.97
CA GLY A 64 15.77 18.67 -9.66
C GLY A 64 15.30 19.81 -8.75
N ASN A 65 14.52 20.79 -9.25
CA ASN A 65 13.93 21.87 -8.47
C ASN A 65 12.48 21.60 -8.04
N LYS A 66 11.92 20.44 -8.38
CA LYS A 66 10.55 20.05 -8.05
C LYS A 66 10.53 18.80 -7.18
N CYS A 67 9.48 18.68 -6.37
CA CYS A 67 9.25 17.51 -5.56
C CYS A 67 8.19 16.61 -6.20
N TYR A 68 8.33 15.31 -5.98
CA TYR A 68 7.48 14.27 -6.56
C TYR A 68 6.93 13.41 -5.42
N PHE A 69 5.61 13.26 -5.35
CA PHE A 69 4.97 12.46 -4.31
C PHE A 69 3.66 11.87 -4.83
N ASN A 70 3.45 10.56 -4.67
CA ASN A 70 2.29 9.82 -5.16
C ASN A 70 1.88 10.15 -6.62
N GLY A 71 2.87 10.32 -7.51
CA GLY A 71 2.64 10.69 -8.91
C GLY A 71 2.34 12.18 -9.17
N ASN A 72 2.18 13.00 -8.12
CA ASN A 72 2.01 14.44 -8.21
C ASN A 72 3.35 15.17 -8.26
N ILE A 73 3.38 16.30 -8.98
CA ILE A 73 4.57 17.16 -9.13
C ILE A 73 4.30 18.49 -8.43
N TYR A 74 5.20 18.87 -7.54
CA TYR A 74 5.09 20.04 -6.69
C TYR A 74 6.20 21.04 -6.99
N PRO A 75 5.88 22.31 -7.33
CA PRO A 75 6.90 23.35 -7.45
C PRO A 75 7.48 23.69 -6.07
N ALA A 76 8.67 24.31 -6.05
CA ALA A 76 9.28 24.80 -4.82
C ALA A 76 8.31 25.72 -4.06
N GLY A 77 8.21 25.52 -2.74
CA GLY A 77 7.30 26.22 -1.84
C GLY A 77 5.87 25.66 -1.80
N ALA A 78 5.49 24.75 -2.71
CA ALA A 78 4.15 24.15 -2.67
C ALA A 78 3.98 23.25 -1.46
N LYS A 79 2.80 23.33 -0.83
CA LYS A 79 2.38 22.44 0.25
C LYS A 79 1.91 21.11 -0.32
N LEU A 80 2.06 20.05 0.46
CA LEU A 80 1.48 18.76 0.15
C LEU A 80 -0.06 18.88 0.06
N ALA A 81 -0.69 18.11 -0.83
CA ALA A 81 -2.15 18.14 -0.98
C ALA A 81 -2.82 17.76 0.36
N PRO A 82 -3.98 18.36 0.73
CA PRO A 82 -4.63 18.10 2.02
C PRO A 82 -4.89 16.62 2.30
N ALA A 83 -5.41 15.88 1.32
CA ALA A 83 -5.68 14.45 1.45
C ALA A 83 -4.41 13.62 1.71
N GLU A 84 -3.27 14.02 1.15
CA GLU A 84 -1.98 13.37 1.42
C GLU A 84 -1.45 13.78 2.81
N GLN A 85 -1.62 15.04 3.19
CA GLN A 85 -1.21 15.55 4.50
C GLN A 85 -1.98 14.90 5.65
N GLU A 86 -3.26 14.57 5.48
CA GLU A 86 -4.09 13.88 6.48
C GLU A 86 -3.64 12.45 6.76
N ILE A 87 -3.06 11.77 5.76
CA ILE A 87 -2.49 10.42 5.91
C ILE A 87 -1.14 10.48 6.66
N HIS A 88 -0.39 11.57 6.49
CA HIS A 88 0.89 11.82 7.15
C HIS A 88 0.77 12.75 8.36
N SER A 89 -0.19 12.46 9.24
CA SER A 89 -0.57 13.34 10.35
C SER A 89 0.56 13.67 11.33
N CYS A 90 1.55 12.78 11.51
CA CYS A 90 2.73 13.02 12.36
C CYS A 90 3.83 13.86 11.71
N SER A 91 3.70 14.17 10.43
CA SER A 91 4.60 15.05 9.70
C SER A 91 3.81 16.21 9.10
N PRO A 92 3.29 17.14 9.92
CA PRO A 92 2.46 18.23 9.44
C PRO A 92 3.27 19.26 8.64
N ALA A 93 2.53 20.12 7.95
CA ALA A 93 3.08 21.28 7.25
C ALA A 93 4.18 20.93 6.24
N CYS A 94 4.04 19.81 5.54
CA CYS A 94 4.96 19.42 4.49
C CYS A 94 4.94 20.42 3.33
N PHE A 95 6.11 20.87 2.90
CA PHE A 95 6.28 21.68 1.70
C PHE A 95 7.49 21.25 0.88
N CYS A 96 7.43 21.48 -0.43
CA CYS A 96 8.54 21.21 -1.32
C CYS A 96 9.65 22.24 -1.14
N SER A 97 10.85 21.79 -0.78
CA SER A 97 12.03 22.64 -0.58
C SER A 97 13.06 22.38 -1.67
N ASN A 98 13.49 23.43 -2.35
CA ASN A 98 14.61 23.40 -3.31
C ASN A 98 15.94 23.82 -2.68
N HIS A 99 16.00 23.94 -1.34
CA HIS A 99 17.26 24.14 -0.62
C HIS A 99 18.10 22.86 -0.56
N THR A 100 17.54 21.74 -1.01
CA THR A 100 18.21 20.45 -1.22
C THR A 100 18.41 20.21 -2.72
N ALA A 101 19.43 19.41 -3.05
CA ALA A 101 19.69 18.96 -4.40
C ALA A 101 19.68 17.42 -4.45
N PRO A 102 18.66 16.77 -5.05
CA PRO A 102 17.46 17.38 -5.65
C PRO A 102 16.50 17.94 -4.57
N ALA A 103 15.52 18.73 -5.00
CA ALA A 103 14.48 19.27 -4.14
C ALA A 103 13.70 18.15 -3.44
N THR A 104 13.40 18.34 -2.16
CA THR A 104 12.71 17.35 -1.32
C THR A 104 11.65 17.98 -0.43
N PHE A 105 10.69 17.18 -0.01
CA PHE A 105 9.73 17.62 1.00
C PHE A 105 10.43 17.83 2.36
N ARG A 106 10.12 18.96 2.98
CA ARG A 106 10.44 19.26 4.38
C ARG A 106 9.13 19.36 5.14
N CYS A 107 9.04 18.64 6.24
CA CYS A 107 7.87 18.61 7.10
C CYS A 107 8.29 18.95 8.53
N ALA A 108 7.37 19.48 9.33
CA ALA A 108 7.57 19.52 10.76
C ALA A 108 7.41 18.11 11.34
N SER A 109 8.04 17.85 12.49
CA SER A 109 7.83 16.63 13.27
C SER A 109 6.95 16.97 14.46
N ILE A 110 5.93 16.15 14.73
CA ILE A 110 5.19 16.21 15.99
C ILE A 110 5.77 15.19 16.94
N ASP A 111 6.21 15.65 18.10
CA ASP A 111 6.51 14.79 19.24
C ASP A 111 5.30 14.73 20.15
N CYS A 112 4.78 13.52 20.36
CA CYS A 112 3.59 13.30 21.15
C CYS A 112 3.92 13.23 22.64
N PHE A 113 3.20 14.02 23.47
CA PHE A 113 3.52 14.18 24.89
C PHE A 113 3.42 12.87 25.67
N GLU A 114 2.49 11.99 25.28
CA GLU A 114 2.30 10.67 25.89
C GLU A 114 3.54 9.79 25.87
N PHE A 115 4.50 10.02 24.96
CA PHE A 115 5.75 9.24 24.90
C PHE A 115 6.79 9.70 25.94
N PHE A 116 6.59 10.86 26.57
CA PHE A 116 7.45 11.35 27.64
C PHE A 116 6.91 11.02 29.04
N GLU A 117 5.66 10.57 29.15
CA GLU A 117 5.09 10.14 30.42
C GLU A 117 5.47 8.68 30.74
N PRO A 118 5.67 8.33 32.03
CA PRO A 118 5.79 6.94 32.43
C PRO A 118 4.52 6.17 32.07
N THR A 119 4.68 4.96 31.54
CA THR A 119 3.55 4.06 31.26
C THR A 119 2.74 3.81 32.54
N LYS A 120 1.46 4.20 32.52
CA LYS A 120 0.50 3.92 33.59
C LYS A 120 -0.43 2.81 33.11
N GLU A 121 -0.34 1.64 33.73
CA GLU A 121 -1.12 0.44 33.35
C GLU A 121 -2.64 0.67 33.44
N ASP A 122 -3.09 1.61 34.26
CA ASP A 122 -4.50 1.96 34.44
C ASP A 122 -4.95 3.15 33.58
N CYS A 123 -4.12 3.64 32.64
CA CYS A 123 -4.45 4.75 31.74
C CYS A 123 -4.27 4.35 30.28
N ILE A 124 -5.36 4.41 29.52
CA ILE A 124 -5.36 4.06 28.10
C ILE A 124 -5.51 5.31 27.23
N HIS A 125 -4.48 5.58 26.43
CA HIS A 125 -4.50 6.64 25.41
C HIS A 125 -5.50 6.32 24.29
N GLN A 126 -6.27 7.34 23.92
CA GLN A 126 -7.34 7.28 22.93
C GLN A 126 -6.92 8.01 21.67
N TYR A 127 -6.82 7.29 20.57
CA TYR A 127 -6.37 7.82 19.28
C TYR A 127 -7.50 7.85 18.24
N THR A 128 -7.37 8.76 17.29
CA THR A 128 -8.25 8.87 16.11
C THR A 128 -7.53 8.44 14.84
N LEU A 129 -8.31 8.11 13.80
CA LEU A 129 -7.81 7.53 12.54
C LEU A 129 -6.76 8.41 11.85
N HIS A 130 -6.96 9.73 11.88
CA HIS A 130 -6.07 10.70 11.26
C HIS A 130 -5.24 11.50 12.29
N GLY A 131 -5.29 11.12 13.57
CA GLY A 131 -4.57 11.80 14.65
C GLY A 131 -3.17 11.22 14.85
N CYS A 132 -2.15 12.10 14.89
CA CYS A 132 -0.78 11.68 15.20
C CYS A 132 -0.60 11.25 16.66
N CYS A 133 -1.21 11.99 17.59
CA CYS A 133 -1.09 11.78 19.02
C CYS A 133 -2.43 11.39 19.62
N ALA A 134 -2.43 10.97 20.87
CA ALA A 134 -3.63 10.71 21.63
C ALA A 134 -4.41 12.02 21.84
N GLU A 135 -5.72 11.99 21.61
CA GLU A 135 -6.58 13.15 21.90
C GLU A 135 -6.92 13.25 23.38
N LYS A 136 -6.95 12.11 24.07
CA LYS A 136 -7.27 11.99 25.49
C LYS A 136 -6.77 10.65 26.05
N SER A 137 -6.90 10.49 27.37
CA SER A 137 -6.67 9.23 28.07
C SER A 137 -7.86 8.88 28.96
N VAL A 138 -8.15 7.58 29.08
CA VAL A 138 -9.12 7.05 30.04
C VAL A 138 -8.37 6.32 31.13
N CYS A 139 -8.51 6.80 32.37
CA CYS A 139 -7.78 6.26 33.52
C CYS A 139 -8.69 5.70 34.61
N GLY A 140 -8.23 4.62 35.25
CA GLY A 140 -8.87 3.96 36.39
C GLY A 140 -9.73 2.76 35.99
N ALA A 141 -9.64 1.68 36.79
CA ALA A 141 -10.25 0.39 36.51
C ALA A 141 -11.76 0.47 36.20
N ASP A 142 -12.52 1.25 36.97
CA ASP A 142 -13.97 1.40 36.80
C ASP A 142 -14.36 2.02 35.45
N LYS A 143 -13.49 2.86 34.89
CA LYS A 143 -13.73 3.48 33.58
C LYS A 143 -13.28 2.55 32.46
N LEU A 144 -12.14 1.87 32.64
CA LEU A 144 -11.65 0.89 31.67
C LEU A 144 -12.60 -0.30 31.50
N ALA A 145 -13.26 -0.74 32.58
CA ALA A 145 -14.26 -1.80 32.53
C ALA A 145 -15.50 -1.46 31.66
N LYS A 146 -15.69 -0.18 31.31
CA LYS A 146 -16.80 0.28 30.46
C LYS A 146 -16.40 0.45 28.99
N LEU A 147 -15.11 0.37 28.68
CA LEU A 147 -14.62 0.49 27.31
C LEU A 147 -14.86 -0.82 26.54
N ALA A 148 -15.14 -0.72 25.26
CA ALA A 148 -15.14 -1.87 24.37
C ALA A 148 -13.76 -2.55 24.39
N GLN A 149 -13.76 -3.87 24.22
CA GLN A 149 -12.55 -4.69 24.21
C GLN A 149 -12.38 -5.35 22.84
N CYS A 150 -11.16 -5.29 22.32
CA CYS A 150 -10.75 -5.95 21.09
C CYS A 150 -9.65 -6.97 21.36
N TYR A 151 -9.52 -7.95 20.47
CA TYR A 151 -8.47 -8.95 20.53
C TYR A 151 -7.75 -9.01 19.19
N LEU A 152 -6.42 -8.87 19.22
CA LEU A 152 -5.56 -9.03 18.06
C LEU A 152 -4.32 -9.83 18.46
N ASP A 153 -3.99 -10.88 17.71
CA ASP A 153 -2.82 -11.73 17.92
C ASP A 153 -2.67 -12.27 19.35
N GLY A 154 -3.80 -12.59 19.99
CA GLY A 154 -3.86 -13.08 21.37
C GLY A 154 -3.70 -12.03 22.46
N ARG A 155 -3.64 -10.74 22.10
CA ARG A 155 -3.55 -9.61 23.04
C ARG A 155 -4.89 -8.86 23.11
N GLN A 156 -5.31 -8.51 24.33
CA GLN A 156 -6.46 -7.66 24.57
C GLN A 156 -6.08 -6.19 24.42
N TYR A 157 -6.99 -5.42 23.84
CA TYR A 157 -6.93 -3.98 23.70
C TYR A 157 -8.25 -3.36 24.15
N TYR A 158 -8.19 -2.10 24.56
CA TYR A 158 -9.37 -1.29 24.88
C TYR A 158 -9.66 -0.30 23.75
N GLU A 159 -10.93 0.11 23.66
CA GLU A 159 -11.40 1.14 22.75
C GLU A 159 -10.41 2.30 22.63
N GLY A 160 -10.14 2.75 21.40
CA GLY A 160 -9.25 3.86 21.10
C GLY A 160 -7.75 3.52 21.06
N GLN A 161 -7.33 2.33 21.51
CA GLN A 161 -5.93 1.91 21.37
C GLN A 161 -5.58 1.58 19.91
N ARG A 162 -4.33 1.87 19.54
CA ARG A 162 -3.72 1.35 18.31
C ARG A 162 -3.32 -0.11 18.48
N MET A 163 -3.60 -0.90 17.45
CA MET A 163 -3.26 -2.30 17.37
C MET A 163 -2.41 -2.51 16.11
N TYR A 164 -1.35 -3.32 16.22
CA TYR A 164 -0.36 -3.55 15.18
C TYR A 164 -0.33 -5.05 14.85
N PRO A 165 -0.95 -5.49 13.74
CA PRO A 165 -0.94 -6.90 13.35
C PRO A 165 0.48 -7.40 13.07
N LYS A 166 0.83 -8.58 13.59
CA LYS A 166 2.17 -9.16 13.41
C LYS A 166 2.49 -9.50 11.95
N GLU A 167 1.51 -10.04 11.23
CA GLU A 167 1.66 -10.46 9.83
C GLU A 167 1.60 -9.28 8.84
N GLU A 168 1.18 -8.09 9.28
CA GLU A 168 1.05 -6.90 8.44
C GLU A 168 1.74 -5.68 9.09
N SER A 169 3.06 -5.73 9.24
CA SER A 169 3.87 -4.73 9.96
C SER A 169 3.72 -3.28 9.49
N CYS A 170 3.30 -3.06 8.24
CA CYS A 170 3.04 -1.73 7.67
C CYS A 170 1.62 -1.21 7.93
N LYS A 171 0.77 -1.98 8.63
CA LYS A 171 -0.60 -1.60 8.94
C LYS A 171 -0.79 -1.47 10.45
N PHE A 172 -1.77 -0.67 10.81
CA PHE A 172 -2.29 -0.57 12.16
C PHE A 172 -3.79 -0.36 12.07
N CYS A 173 -4.48 -0.67 13.16
CA CYS A 173 -5.91 -0.42 13.30
C CYS A 173 -6.20 0.12 14.70
N TYR A 174 -7.44 0.53 14.93
CA TYR A 174 -7.89 1.03 16.23
C TYR A 174 -8.95 0.10 16.79
N CYS A 175 -8.91 -0.13 18.10
CA CYS A 175 -10.01 -0.80 18.76
C CYS A 175 -11.24 0.13 18.80
N LYS A 176 -12.41 -0.41 18.46
CA LYS A 176 -13.68 0.29 18.37
C LYS A 176 -14.78 -0.54 19.03
#